data_AF-A0A1V2QSU3-F1
#
_entry.id   AF-A0A1V2QSU3-F1
#
_cell.length_a   1.000
_cell.length_b   1.000
_cell.length_c   1.000
_cell.angle_alpha   90.00
_cell.angle_beta   90.00
_cell.angle_gamma   90.00
#
_symmetry.space_group_name_H-M   'P 1'
#
loop_
_entity.id
_entity.type
_entity.pdbx_description
1 polymer ?
#
loop_
_entity_poly.entity_id
_entity_poly.type
_entity_poly.pdbx_seq_one_letter_code
_entity_poly.pdbx_strand_id
1 'polypeptide(L)'
;MTGTDAIVRRLRVTVAVVVEVTDPVALERAALRHIDEVDYCVDDIGPSVDEVRAEERDRVRGDVEGALLELVDPYLMVDVEGVEFSGSECEAVEVDEHDRPVPSWPDFATLFPVCGCDMPDCDDCASDHVTPRTAAVLWGMAGLLADHAYDDVIEHGDDPVEPDDPMWSVFDEFPRITWLQDAIWRRRAARAFDDLAADLLAGRWPQPTCPAEEMALHLMLRYGEELADDGTSGLDTHFAHLPVYDNDLQWTLLADVLFKDHDILELFDPGRDGIEDPDDEQNRSIGMGDYTPPAWFTTFDHMTPRDPRRPFRR
;
A
#
# COMPACT_ATOMS: atom_id res chain seq x y z
N MET A 1 -8.24 8.91 65.15
CA MET A 1 -7.35 8.25 64.17
C MET A 1 -7.78 8.74 62.80
N THR A 2 -7.13 9.79 62.33
CA THR A 2 -7.38 10.45 61.05
C THR A 2 -6.69 9.64 59.96
N GLY A 3 -7.46 9.11 59.02
CA GLY A 3 -6.93 8.55 57.77
C GLY A 3 -6.34 9.68 56.95
N THR A 4 -5.05 9.57 56.65
CA THR A 4 -4.37 10.46 55.71
C THR A 4 -4.82 10.05 54.32
N ASP A 5 -5.72 10.81 53.70
CA ASP A 5 -6.04 10.65 52.27
C ASP A 5 -4.75 10.96 51.50
N ALA A 6 -4.16 9.93 50.87
CA ALA A 6 -2.97 10.10 50.07
C ALA A 6 -3.34 10.96 48.84
N ILE A 7 -2.66 12.09 48.66
CA ILE A 7 -2.86 12.94 47.48
C ILE A 7 -2.23 12.23 46.29
N VAL A 8 -3.03 11.51 45.51
CA VAL A 8 -2.62 10.92 44.23
C VAL A 8 -2.41 12.04 43.21
N ARG A 9 -1.25 12.05 42.53
CA ARG A 9 -0.93 13.02 41.47
C ARG A 9 -0.64 12.28 40.18
N ARG A 10 -1.34 12.65 39.11
CA ARG A 10 -1.09 12.15 37.75
C ARG A 10 -0.09 13.07 37.06
N LEU A 11 0.98 12.49 36.50
CA LEU A 11 2.04 13.20 35.79
C LEU A 11 2.21 12.54 34.42
N ARG A 12 2.39 13.35 33.36
CA ARG A 12 2.78 12.89 32.03
C ARG A 12 4.26 13.22 31.84
N VAL A 13 5.05 12.23 31.44
CA VAL A 13 6.47 12.36 31.11
C VAL A 13 6.61 12.01 29.63
N THR A 14 7.31 12.85 28.87
CA THR A 14 7.64 12.60 27.46
C THR A 14 9.16 12.52 27.36
N VAL A 15 9.65 11.42 26.81
CA VAL A 15 11.08 11.17 26.58
C VAL A 15 11.27 11.00 25.08
N ALA A 16 12.23 11.73 24.51
CA ALA A 16 12.66 11.54 23.12
C ALA A 16 14.11 11.05 23.14
N VAL A 17 14.37 9.93 22.46
CA VAL A 17 15.70 9.33 22.35
C VAL A 17 16.00 9.13 20.87
N VAL A 18 17.12 9.68 20.41
CA VAL A 18 17.65 9.43 19.06
C VAL A 18 18.80 8.43 19.20
N VAL A 19 18.74 7.34 18.45
CA VAL A 19 19.76 6.28 18.45
C VAL A 19 20.34 6.09 17.06
N GLU A 20 21.65 5.95 16.96
CA GLU A 20 22.34 5.60 15.71
C GLU A 20 22.50 4.07 15.66
N VAL A 21 21.79 3.42 14.75
CA VAL A 21 21.87 1.96 14.56
C VAL A 21 23.05 1.62 13.66
N THR A 22 24.16 1.17 14.25
CA THR A 22 25.39 0.83 13.51
C THR A 22 25.45 -0.63 13.04
N ASP A 23 24.62 -1.52 13.61
CA ASP A 23 24.54 -2.95 13.26
C ASP A 23 23.07 -3.44 13.34
N PRO A 24 22.32 -3.29 12.24
CA PRO A 24 20.90 -3.70 12.17
C PRO A 24 20.68 -5.19 12.46
N VAL A 25 21.62 -6.05 12.04
CA VAL A 25 21.49 -7.51 12.22
C VAL A 25 21.68 -7.90 13.68
N ALA A 26 22.56 -7.21 14.40
CA ALA A 26 22.69 -7.39 15.85
C ALA A 26 21.46 -6.89 16.61
N LEU A 27 20.85 -5.78 16.16
CA LEU A 27 19.62 -5.24 16.73
C LEU A 27 18.45 -6.22 16.56
N GLU A 28 18.20 -6.70 15.34
CA GLU A 28 17.16 -7.71 15.07
C GLU A 28 17.35 -8.97 15.93
N ARG A 29 18.58 -9.47 16.02
CA ARG A 29 18.88 -10.65 16.87
C ARG A 29 18.65 -10.37 18.36
N ALA A 30 18.84 -9.13 18.82
CA ALA A 30 18.56 -8.75 20.19
C ALA A 30 17.04 -8.68 20.44
N ALA A 31 16.29 -8.07 19.53
CA ALA A 31 14.82 -8.02 19.58
C ALA A 31 14.20 -9.42 19.59
N LEU A 32 14.60 -10.30 18.66
CA LEU A 32 14.14 -11.69 18.61
C LEU A 32 14.42 -12.46 19.91
N ARG A 33 15.57 -12.20 20.55
CA ARG A 33 15.89 -12.82 21.85
C ARG A 33 15.03 -12.25 22.97
N HIS A 34 14.73 -10.96 22.94
CA HIS A 34 13.84 -10.34 23.92
C HIS A 34 12.46 -10.98 23.85
N ILE A 35 11.88 -11.09 22.65
CA ILE A 35 10.61 -11.79 22.40
C ILE A 35 10.60 -13.23 22.94
N ASP A 36 11.74 -13.93 22.85
CA ASP A 36 11.87 -15.29 23.37
C ASP A 36 11.93 -15.36 24.91
N GLU A 37 12.39 -14.28 25.55
CA GLU A 37 12.57 -14.16 27.00
C GLU A 37 11.36 -13.51 27.70
N VAL A 38 10.47 -12.84 26.97
CA VAL A 38 9.26 -12.19 27.49
C VAL A 38 8.19 -13.22 27.88
N ASP A 39 7.63 -13.04 29.08
CA ASP A 39 6.47 -13.78 29.56
C ASP A 39 5.17 -13.09 29.10
N TYR A 40 4.54 -13.64 28.07
CA TYR A 40 3.26 -13.14 27.56
C TYR A 40 2.09 -13.65 28.41
N CYS A 41 1.25 -12.72 28.87
CA CYS A 41 -0.04 -13.03 29.48
C CYS A 41 -1.13 -12.95 28.40
N VAL A 42 -1.72 -14.09 28.04
CA VAL A 42 -2.85 -14.16 27.09
C VAL A 42 -4.11 -14.66 27.81
N ASP A 43 -5.27 -14.15 27.42
CA ASP A 43 -6.57 -14.58 27.94
C ASP A 43 -7.04 -15.89 27.26
N ASP A 44 -7.86 -16.69 27.95
CA ASP A 44 -8.34 -18.02 27.49
C ASP A 44 -9.15 -18.01 26.17
N ILE A 45 -9.54 -16.82 25.68
CA ILE A 45 -10.37 -16.62 24.47
C ILE A 45 -9.53 -16.01 23.33
N GLY A 46 -8.29 -15.61 23.60
CA GLY A 46 -7.40 -14.95 22.65
C GLY A 46 -6.40 -15.89 21.96
N PRO A 47 -5.47 -15.33 21.17
CA PRO A 47 -4.38 -16.09 20.56
C PRO A 47 -3.50 -16.73 21.65
N SER A 48 -2.97 -17.90 21.34
CA SER A 48 -2.02 -18.58 22.21
C SER A 48 -0.71 -17.78 22.33
N VAL A 49 0.05 -18.03 23.40
CA VAL A 49 1.38 -17.43 23.59
C VAL A 49 2.30 -17.67 22.40
N ASP A 50 2.20 -18.84 21.77
CA ASP A 50 3.04 -19.19 20.62
C ASP A 50 2.64 -18.42 19.35
N GLU A 51 1.34 -18.15 19.16
CA GLU A 51 0.84 -17.32 18.05
C GLU A 51 1.24 -15.85 18.25
N VAL A 52 1.05 -15.29 19.45
CA VAL A 52 1.51 -13.92 19.77
C VAL A 52 3.01 -13.80 19.54
N ARG A 53 3.80 -14.76 20.03
CA ARG A 53 5.26 -14.76 19.83
C ARG A 53 5.65 -14.87 18.35
N ALA A 54 4.89 -15.61 17.55
CA ALA A 54 5.13 -15.70 16.12
C ALA A 54 4.87 -14.36 15.43
N GLU A 55 3.75 -13.69 15.74
CA GLU A 55 3.44 -12.36 15.23
C GLU A 55 4.49 -11.33 15.61
N GLU A 56 4.93 -11.27 16.87
CA GLU A 56 5.98 -10.31 17.29
C GLU A 56 7.30 -10.56 16.55
N ARG A 57 7.68 -11.84 16.35
CA ARG A 57 8.89 -12.18 15.58
C ARG A 57 8.79 -11.74 14.13
N ASP A 58 7.62 -11.84 13.52
CA ASP A 58 7.42 -11.43 12.14
C ASP A 58 7.45 -9.90 12.02
N ARG A 59 6.96 -9.15 13.02
CA ARG A 59 7.05 -7.69 13.07
C ARG A 59 8.48 -7.15 13.14
N VAL A 60 9.42 -7.87 13.78
CA VAL A 60 10.81 -7.38 13.94
C VAL A 60 11.77 -7.86 12.85
N ARG A 61 11.43 -8.89 12.06
CA ARG A 61 12.35 -9.45 11.06
C ARG A 61 12.53 -8.50 9.89
N GLY A 62 13.76 -8.04 9.68
CA GLY A 62 14.08 -7.10 8.60
C GLY A 62 13.58 -5.67 8.84
N ASP A 63 12.93 -5.39 9.96
CA ASP A 63 12.44 -4.06 10.35
C ASP A 63 13.28 -3.51 11.52
N VAL A 64 14.07 -2.48 11.22
CA VAL A 64 14.95 -1.82 12.19
C VAL A 64 14.16 -1.00 13.21
N GLU A 65 13.06 -0.37 12.79
CA GLU A 65 12.21 0.43 13.66
C GLU A 65 11.43 -0.49 14.61
N GLY A 66 10.80 -1.54 14.06
CA GLY A 66 10.12 -2.57 14.83
C GLY A 66 11.05 -3.26 15.83
N ALA A 67 12.27 -3.66 15.42
CA ALA A 67 13.25 -4.27 16.31
C ALA A 67 13.72 -3.32 17.43
N LEU A 68 13.83 -2.01 17.16
CA LEU A 68 14.15 -1.04 18.20
C LEU A 68 12.99 -0.86 19.17
N LEU A 69 11.75 -0.75 18.67
CA LEU A 69 10.54 -0.59 19.49
C LEU A 69 10.37 -1.76 20.46
N GLU A 70 10.61 -2.98 19.99
CA GLU A 70 10.57 -4.19 20.83
C GLU A 70 11.50 -4.09 22.05
N LEU A 71 12.63 -3.39 21.93
CA LEU A 71 13.62 -3.27 23.00
C LEU A 71 13.42 -2.04 23.88
N VAL A 72 12.63 -1.06 23.43
CA VAL A 72 12.40 0.19 24.17
C VAL A 72 11.10 0.03 24.96
N ASP A 73 11.22 -0.52 26.17
CA ASP A 73 10.10 -0.62 27.11
C ASP A 73 10.03 0.64 28.01
N PRO A 74 9.07 1.56 27.80
CA PRO A 74 8.87 2.71 28.67
C PRO A 74 8.45 2.33 30.10
N TYR A 75 7.91 1.13 30.32
CA TYR A 75 7.57 0.62 31.65
C TYR A 75 8.82 0.49 32.54
N LEU A 76 9.93 0.01 31.97
CA LEU A 76 11.22 -0.12 32.67
C LEU A 76 11.81 1.23 33.10
N MET A 77 11.37 2.35 32.52
CA MET A 77 11.86 3.69 32.90
C MET A 77 11.24 4.22 34.20
N VAL A 78 10.10 3.69 34.63
CA VAL A 78 9.28 4.22 35.74
C VAL A 78 8.86 3.16 36.76
N ASP A 79 9.45 1.96 36.72
CA ASP A 79 9.22 0.88 37.69
C ASP A 79 9.82 1.23 39.08
N VAL A 80 9.05 1.99 39.88
CA VAL A 80 9.44 2.45 41.21
C VAL A 80 8.28 2.28 42.18
N GLU A 81 8.58 1.80 43.39
CA GLU A 81 7.61 1.62 44.47
C GLU A 81 6.80 2.91 44.74
N GLY A 82 5.47 2.82 44.64
CA GLY A 82 4.55 3.93 44.86
C GLY A 82 4.11 4.68 43.60
N VAL A 83 4.50 4.21 42.40
CA VAL A 83 4.03 4.73 41.10
C VAL A 83 3.19 3.66 40.41
N GLU A 84 1.94 3.99 40.04
CA GLU A 84 1.07 3.12 39.23
C GLU A 84 1.14 3.55 37.77
N PHE A 85 1.47 2.61 36.89
CA PHE A 85 1.53 2.81 35.44
C PHE A 85 0.13 2.76 34.82
N SER A 86 -0.22 3.77 34.02
CA SER A 86 -1.55 3.86 33.38
C SER A 86 -1.54 3.67 31.86
N GLY A 87 -0.36 3.47 31.25
CA GLY A 87 -0.17 3.35 29.80
C GLY A 87 1.03 4.15 29.29
N SER A 88 1.49 3.82 28.08
CA SER A 88 2.57 4.49 27.35
C SER A 88 2.19 4.73 25.90
N GLU A 89 2.76 5.78 25.33
CA GLU A 89 2.80 6.05 23.89
C GLU A 89 4.29 6.00 23.51
N CYS A 90 4.70 4.99 22.73
CA CYS A 90 6.06 4.85 22.23
C CYS A 90 6.01 4.64 20.72
N GLU A 91 6.88 5.37 20.02
CA GLU A 91 7.02 5.34 18.57
C GLU A 91 8.51 5.44 18.27
N ALA A 92 8.99 4.68 17.28
CA ALA A 92 10.29 4.86 16.68
C ALA A 92 10.05 5.35 15.27
N VAL A 93 10.77 6.41 14.89
CA VAL A 93 10.70 7.00 13.56
C VAL A 93 12.13 7.24 13.11
N GLU A 94 12.47 6.82 11.90
CA GLU A 94 13.73 7.19 11.27
C GLU A 94 13.84 8.73 11.17
N VAL A 95 15.02 9.27 11.46
CA VAL A 95 15.28 10.71 11.39
C VAL A 95 16.47 11.00 10.48
N ASP A 96 16.43 12.13 9.78
CA ASP A 96 17.51 12.60 8.91
C ASP A 96 18.71 13.16 9.71
N GLU A 97 19.75 13.60 9.01
CA GLU A 97 20.96 14.20 9.61
C GLU A 97 20.70 15.48 10.43
N HIS A 98 19.47 16.01 10.41
CA HIS A 98 19.03 17.20 11.15
C HIS A 98 17.99 16.86 12.23
N ASP A 99 17.89 15.60 12.65
CA ASP A 99 16.91 15.08 13.62
C ASP A 99 15.45 15.31 13.20
N ARG A 100 15.18 15.42 11.88
CA ARG A 100 13.81 15.54 11.37
C ARG A 100 13.30 14.17 10.99
N PRO A 101 12.06 13.80 11.35
CA PRO A 101 11.44 12.57 10.88
C PRO A 101 11.58 12.43 9.37
N VAL A 102 12.16 11.30 8.93
CA VAL A 102 12.05 10.86 7.55
C VAL A 102 10.58 10.44 7.38
N PRO A 103 9.83 11.07 6.47
CA PRO A 103 8.45 10.69 6.28
C PRO A 103 8.38 9.24 5.81
N SER A 104 7.73 8.38 6.60
CA SER A 104 7.36 7.01 6.15
C SER A 104 6.38 7.03 4.98
N TRP A 105 5.78 8.21 4.72
CA TRP A 105 4.83 8.49 3.66
C TRP A 105 5.31 9.62 2.74
N PRO A 106 5.08 9.53 1.43
CA PRO A 106 5.38 10.62 0.50
C PRO A 106 4.63 11.91 0.87
N ASP A 107 5.26 13.06 0.68
CA ASP A 107 4.61 14.37 0.85
C ASP A 107 3.69 14.66 -0.34
N PHE A 108 2.51 14.03 -0.34
CA PHE A 108 1.52 14.18 -1.41
C PHE A 108 0.99 15.61 -1.54
N ALA A 109 1.04 16.42 -0.48
CA ALA A 109 0.66 17.82 -0.56
C ALA A 109 1.63 18.62 -1.44
N THR A 110 2.93 18.29 -1.38
CA THR A 110 3.95 18.87 -2.26
C THR A 110 3.95 18.24 -3.66
N LEU A 111 3.71 16.94 -3.77
CA LEU A 111 3.73 16.21 -5.05
C LEU A 111 2.51 16.51 -5.94
N PHE A 112 1.34 16.74 -5.33
CA PHE A 112 0.08 17.01 -6.02
C PHE A 112 -0.52 18.34 -5.57
N PRO A 113 0.16 19.48 -5.84
CA PRO A 113 -0.40 20.77 -5.50
C PRO A 113 -1.70 20.99 -6.29
N VAL A 114 -2.77 21.39 -5.59
CA VAL A 114 -4.06 21.73 -6.20
C VAL A 114 -4.14 23.24 -6.41
N CYS A 115 -4.51 23.67 -7.61
CA CYS A 115 -4.53 25.08 -7.98
C CYS A 115 -5.93 25.68 -7.77
N GLY A 116 -6.11 26.47 -6.72
CA GLY A 116 -7.38 27.16 -6.43
C GLY A 116 -7.61 28.47 -7.19
N CYS A 117 -7.10 28.63 -8.42
CA CYS A 117 -7.16 29.92 -9.12
C CYS A 117 -8.44 30.15 -9.95
N ASP A 118 -9.26 29.10 -10.16
CA ASP A 118 -10.53 29.10 -10.90
C ASP A 118 -10.45 29.68 -12.34
N MET A 119 -9.27 29.68 -12.96
CA MET A 119 -9.08 30.20 -14.31
C MET A 119 -9.34 29.11 -15.36
N PRO A 120 -10.14 29.36 -16.40
CA PRO A 120 -10.61 28.33 -17.34
C PRO A 120 -9.55 27.67 -18.24
N ASP A 121 -8.29 28.14 -18.22
CA ASP A 121 -7.17 27.59 -19.01
C ASP A 121 -5.88 27.49 -18.17
N CYS A 122 -6.01 27.23 -16.87
CA CYS A 122 -4.83 27.03 -16.01
C CYS A 122 -4.34 25.59 -16.10
N ASP A 123 -3.15 25.38 -16.67
CA ASP A 123 -2.51 24.05 -16.73
C ASP A 123 -2.30 23.45 -15.32
N ASP A 124 -2.09 24.29 -14.30
CA ASP A 124 -1.96 23.85 -12.91
C ASP A 124 -3.30 23.45 -12.28
N CYS A 125 -4.44 23.89 -12.83
CA CYS A 125 -5.75 23.36 -12.44
C CYS A 125 -6.03 22.00 -13.11
N ALA A 126 -5.25 21.62 -14.13
CA ALA A 126 -5.41 20.29 -14.71
C ALA A 126 -5.02 19.20 -13.70
N SER A 127 -4.05 19.43 -12.80
CA SER A 127 -3.69 18.50 -11.72
C SER A 127 -4.75 18.35 -10.64
N ASP A 128 -5.81 19.17 -10.66
CA ASP A 128 -6.86 19.13 -9.63
C ASP A 128 -7.57 17.77 -9.59
N HIS A 129 -7.58 17.00 -10.67
CA HIS A 129 -8.25 15.69 -10.70
C HIS A 129 -7.63 14.66 -9.76
N VAL A 130 -6.29 14.65 -9.60
CA VAL A 130 -5.60 13.78 -8.65
C VAL A 130 -5.12 14.62 -7.47
N THR A 131 -5.98 14.81 -6.48
CA THR A 131 -5.66 15.55 -5.26
C THR A 131 -4.66 14.80 -4.37
N PRO A 132 -4.00 15.46 -3.39
CA PRO A 132 -3.09 14.81 -2.45
C PRO A 132 -3.68 13.59 -1.73
N ARG A 133 -4.96 13.68 -1.30
CA ARG A 133 -5.64 12.59 -0.60
C ARG A 133 -5.94 11.44 -1.54
N THR A 134 -6.40 11.73 -2.75
CA THR A 134 -6.58 10.72 -3.80
C THR A 134 -5.27 10.02 -4.14
N ALA A 135 -4.18 10.77 -4.33
CA ALA A 135 -2.86 10.22 -4.61
C ALA A 135 -2.37 9.30 -3.49
N ALA A 136 -2.61 9.68 -2.23
CA ALA A 136 -2.27 8.87 -1.07
C ALA A 136 -3.02 7.53 -1.04
N VAL A 137 -4.32 7.51 -1.35
CA VAL A 137 -5.09 6.24 -1.46
C VAL A 137 -4.53 5.39 -2.59
N LEU A 138 -4.40 5.95 -3.79
CA LEU A 138 -3.96 5.20 -4.96
C LEU A 138 -2.57 4.61 -4.74
N TRP A 139 -1.67 5.36 -4.12
CA TRP A 139 -0.32 4.88 -3.81
C TRP A 139 -0.34 3.74 -2.78
N GLY A 140 -1.14 3.87 -1.72
CA GLY A 140 -1.33 2.81 -0.73
C GLY A 140 -1.94 1.55 -1.35
N MET A 141 -2.97 1.70 -2.19
CA MET A 141 -3.61 0.57 -2.89
C MET A 141 -2.69 -0.09 -3.90
N ALA A 142 -1.88 0.68 -4.64
CA ALA A 142 -0.86 0.12 -5.51
C ALA A 142 0.15 -0.71 -4.70
N GLY A 143 0.58 -0.23 -3.53
CA GLY A 143 1.48 -0.96 -2.64
C GLY A 143 0.87 -2.29 -2.18
N LEU A 144 -0.34 -2.24 -1.63
CA LEU A 144 -1.08 -3.40 -1.11
C LEU A 144 -1.34 -4.45 -2.20
N LEU A 145 -1.86 -4.02 -3.35
CA LEU A 145 -2.14 -4.94 -4.47
C LEU A 145 -0.86 -5.49 -5.10
N ALA A 146 0.23 -4.72 -5.11
CA ALA A 146 1.54 -5.25 -5.52
C ALA A 146 1.97 -6.38 -4.58
N ASP A 147 1.92 -6.17 -3.26
CA ASP A 147 2.29 -7.19 -2.27
C ASP A 147 1.47 -8.47 -2.46
N HIS A 148 0.14 -8.36 -2.46
CA HIS A 148 -0.74 -9.51 -2.69
C HIS A 148 -0.47 -10.20 -4.03
N ALA A 149 -0.21 -9.45 -5.11
CA ALA A 149 0.10 -10.04 -6.40
C ALA A 149 1.47 -10.74 -6.42
N TYR A 150 2.48 -10.23 -5.71
CA TYR A 150 3.77 -10.95 -5.60
C TYR A 150 3.65 -12.18 -4.70
N ASP A 151 2.83 -12.13 -3.65
CA ASP A 151 2.53 -13.28 -2.80
C ASP A 151 1.83 -14.39 -3.60
N ASP A 152 0.84 -14.05 -4.43
CA ASP A 152 0.21 -15.00 -5.37
C ASP A 152 1.27 -15.67 -6.27
N VAL A 153 2.27 -14.92 -6.77
CA VAL A 153 3.36 -15.50 -7.58
C VAL A 153 4.24 -16.44 -6.77
N ILE A 154 4.54 -16.09 -5.52
CA ILE A 154 5.40 -16.90 -4.63
C ILE A 154 4.69 -18.20 -4.24
N GLU A 155 3.39 -18.12 -3.94
CA GLU A 155 2.59 -19.25 -3.49
C GLU A 155 2.23 -20.21 -4.63
N HIS A 156 1.76 -19.67 -5.76
CA HIS A 156 1.17 -20.48 -6.83
C HIS A 156 2.09 -20.67 -8.05
N GLY A 157 3.05 -19.77 -8.27
CA GLY A 157 4.01 -19.89 -9.37
C GLY A 157 3.34 -19.96 -10.75
N ASP A 158 3.42 -21.13 -11.40
CA ASP A 158 2.84 -21.41 -12.73
C ASP A 158 1.47 -22.10 -12.66
N ASP A 159 0.96 -22.39 -11.46
CA ASP A 159 -0.31 -23.09 -11.30
C ASP A 159 -1.48 -22.24 -11.85
N PRO A 160 -2.48 -22.85 -12.50
CA PRO A 160 -3.57 -22.10 -13.10
C PRO A 160 -4.51 -21.53 -12.03
N VAL A 161 -5.13 -20.39 -12.32
CA VAL A 161 -6.24 -19.88 -11.50
C VAL A 161 -7.49 -20.73 -11.78
N GLU A 162 -8.12 -21.25 -10.73
CA GLU A 162 -9.37 -21.99 -10.82
C GLU A 162 -10.56 -21.13 -10.30
N PRO A 163 -11.70 -21.08 -11.00
CA PRO A 163 -12.81 -20.15 -10.73
C PRO A 163 -13.49 -20.28 -9.34
N ASP A 164 -13.19 -21.33 -8.58
CA ASP A 164 -13.77 -21.62 -7.27
C ASP A 164 -12.68 -21.79 -6.18
N ASP A 165 -11.42 -21.46 -6.47
CA ASP A 165 -10.32 -21.57 -5.51
C ASP A 165 -10.11 -20.24 -4.76
N PRO A 166 -10.43 -20.16 -3.45
CA PRO A 166 -10.30 -18.94 -2.67
C PRO A 166 -8.84 -18.59 -2.30
N MET A 167 -7.83 -19.27 -2.86
CA MET A 167 -6.43 -19.10 -2.49
C MET A 167 -5.71 -17.98 -3.27
N TRP A 168 -6.34 -17.37 -4.28
CA TRP A 168 -5.75 -16.25 -5.01
C TRP A 168 -6.23 -14.93 -4.43
N SER A 169 -5.31 -13.97 -4.30
CA SER A 169 -5.60 -12.66 -3.72
C SER A 169 -5.83 -11.57 -4.77
N VAL A 170 -5.22 -11.71 -5.95
CA VAL A 170 -5.29 -10.69 -7.02
C VAL A 170 -5.54 -11.31 -8.40
N PHE A 171 -4.87 -12.42 -8.75
CA PHE A 171 -4.93 -12.91 -10.15
C PHE A 171 -6.24 -13.62 -10.53
N ASP A 172 -7.09 -13.99 -9.55
CA ASP A 172 -8.46 -14.42 -9.80
C ASP A 172 -9.37 -13.28 -10.27
N GLU A 173 -9.01 -12.05 -9.96
CA GLU A 173 -9.71 -10.84 -10.41
C GLU A 173 -9.26 -10.35 -11.79
N PHE A 174 -8.24 -10.97 -12.38
CA PHE A 174 -7.86 -10.70 -13.75
C PHE A 174 -8.79 -11.44 -14.72
N PRO A 175 -8.94 -10.97 -15.98
CA PRO A 175 -9.75 -11.65 -16.98
C PRO A 175 -9.29 -13.10 -17.21
N ARG A 176 -10.25 -14.00 -17.42
CA ARG A 176 -9.99 -15.46 -17.52
C ARG A 176 -8.95 -15.86 -18.57
N ILE A 177 -8.75 -15.04 -19.61
CA ILE A 177 -7.70 -15.26 -20.62
C ILE A 177 -6.28 -15.26 -20.03
N THR A 178 -6.08 -14.70 -18.83
CA THR A 178 -4.79 -14.64 -18.13
C THR A 178 -4.59 -15.78 -17.12
N TRP A 179 -5.62 -16.57 -16.82
CA TRP A 179 -5.60 -17.55 -15.72
C TRP A 179 -4.60 -18.69 -15.92
N LEU A 180 -4.19 -18.94 -17.17
CA LEU A 180 -3.20 -19.95 -17.55
C LEU A 180 -1.78 -19.39 -17.76
N GLN A 181 -1.55 -18.12 -17.47
CA GLN A 181 -0.22 -17.50 -17.67
C GLN A 181 0.76 -17.94 -16.59
N ASP A 182 2.06 -17.92 -16.93
CA ASP A 182 3.13 -18.39 -16.05
C ASP A 182 3.55 -17.36 -14.99
N ALA A 183 4.41 -17.77 -14.05
CA ALA A 183 4.95 -16.93 -12.99
C ALA A 183 5.70 -15.70 -13.53
N ILE A 184 6.31 -15.79 -14.73
CA ILE A 184 7.04 -14.68 -15.34
C ILE A 184 6.06 -13.59 -15.79
N TRP A 185 4.99 -14.00 -16.47
CA TRP A 185 3.90 -13.12 -16.87
C TRP A 185 3.27 -12.47 -15.63
N ARG A 186 2.92 -13.27 -14.62
CA ARG A 186 2.31 -12.78 -13.38
C ARG A 186 3.21 -11.80 -12.63
N ARG A 187 4.52 -12.08 -12.53
CA ARG A 187 5.47 -11.15 -11.91
C ARG A 187 5.55 -9.82 -12.66
N ARG A 188 5.41 -9.82 -13.99
CA ARG A 188 5.33 -8.60 -14.80
C ARG A 188 4.02 -7.84 -14.59
N ALA A 189 2.91 -8.55 -14.42
CA ALA A 189 1.62 -7.97 -14.08
C ALA A 189 1.62 -7.36 -12.67
N ALA A 190 2.16 -8.05 -11.66
CA ALA A 190 2.34 -7.52 -10.31
C ALA A 190 3.17 -6.22 -10.30
N ARG A 191 4.24 -6.15 -11.11
CA ARG A 191 5.04 -4.93 -11.25
C ARG A 191 4.27 -3.74 -11.84
N ALA A 192 3.15 -3.96 -12.54
CA ALA A 192 2.36 -2.85 -13.06
C ALA A 192 1.83 -1.94 -11.94
N PHE A 193 1.49 -2.50 -10.77
CA PHE A 193 1.16 -1.73 -9.58
C PHE A 193 2.34 -0.87 -9.10
N ASP A 194 3.54 -1.44 -9.01
CA ASP A 194 4.76 -0.70 -8.66
C ASP A 194 5.06 0.43 -9.67
N ASP A 195 4.82 0.19 -10.96
CA ASP A 195 5.03 1.16 -12.03
C ASP A 195 4.09 2.38 -11.87
N LEU A 196 2.82 2.15 -11.52
CA LEU A 196 1.84 3.20 -11.24
C LEU A 196 2.13 3.92 -9.90
N ALA A 197 2.55 3.19 -8.87
CA ALA A 197 3.02 3.77 -7.61
C ALA A 197 4.23 4.69 -7.82
N ALA A 198 5.16 4.32 -8.71
CA ALA A 198 6.33 5.12 -9.04
C ALA A 198 5.97 6.42 -9.79
N ASP A 199 4.86 6.46 -10.53
CA ASP A 199 4.34 7.70 -11.08
C ASP A 199 3.85 8.63 -9.97
N LEU A 200 3.07 8.09 -9.03
CA LEU A 200 2.55 8.85 -7.89
C LEU A 200 3.69 9.42 -7.02
N LEU A 201 4.73 8.63 -6.73
CA LEU A 201 5.92 9.07 -6.01
C LEU A 201 6.69 10.18 -6.72
N ALA A 202 6.55 10.28 -8.03
CA ALA A 202 7.18 11.31 -8.83
C ALA A 202 6.26 12.52 -9.09
N GLY A 203 5.11 12.61 -8.42
CA GLY A 203 4.12 13.68 -8.62
C GLY A 203 3.46 13.63 -10.00
N ARG A 204 3.44 12.46 -10.65
CA ARG A 204 2.77 12.25 -11.92
C ARG A 204 1.48 11.47 -11.71
N TRP A 205 0.54 11.67 -12.62
CA TRP A 205 -0.65 10.84 -12.68
C TRP A 205 -0.28 9.41 -13.05
N PRO A 206 -0.93 8.39 -12.45
CA PRO A 206 -0.68 6.99 -12.74
C PRO A 206 -1.31 6.61 -14.09
N GLN A 207 -0.73 7.11 -15.19
CA GLN A 207 -1.26 6.88 -16.53
C GLN A 207 -0.84 5.51 -17.05
N PRO A 208 -1.79 4.63 -17.40
CA PRO A 208 -1.45 3.30 -17.89
C PRO A 208 -0.84 3.38 -19.29
N THR A 209 0.31 2.71 -19.47
CA THR A 209 1.06 2.68 -20.73
C THR A 209 0.87 1.38 -21.52
N CYS A 210 0.25 0.36 -20.92
CA CYS A 210 -0.03 -0.96 -21.51
C CYS A 210 -1.22 -1.63 -20.80
N PRO A 211 -1.79 -2.72 -21.35
CA PRO A 211 -2.95 -3.40 -20.76
C PRO A 211 -2.75 -3.88 -19.31
N ALA A 212 -1.55 -4.31 -18.94
CA ALA A 212 -1.26 -4.72 -17.57
C ALA A 212 -1.38 -3.56 -16.57
N GLU A 213 -0.91 -2.35 -16.95
CA GLU A 213 -1.07 -1.14 -16.13
C GLU A 213 -2.52 -0.66 -16.11
N GLU A 214 -3.26 -0.84 -17.21
CA GLU A 214 -4.69 -0.51 -17.27
C GLU A 214 -5.51 -1.39 -16.30
N MET A 215 -5.27 -2.71 -16.31
CA MET A 215 -5.92 -3.63 -15.38
C MET A 215 -5.56 -3.32 -13.92
N ALA A 216 -4.27 -3.06 -13.65
CA ALA A 216 -3.80 -2.69 -12.32
C ALA A 216 -4.48 -1.42 -11.80
N LEU A 217 -4.60 -0.39 -12.65
CA LEU A 217 -5.27 0.85 -12.29
C LEU A 217 -6.77 0.64 -12.00
N HIS A 218 -7.44 -0.24 -12.74
CA HIS A 218 -8.84 -0.58 -12.49
C HIS A 218 -9.03 -1.17 -11.08
N LEU A 219 -8.17 -2.11 -10.68
CA LEU A 219 -8.20 -2.70 -9.34
C LEU A 219 -7.86 -1.65 -8.27
N MET A 220 -6.84 -0.81 -8.48
CA MET A 220 -6.48 0.27 -7.56
C MET A 220 -7.64 1.24 -7.31
N LEU A 221 -8.39 1.62 -8.35
CA LEU A 221 -9.52 2.53 -8.22
C LEU A 221 -10.69 1.89 -7.49
N ARG A 222 -11.06 0.66 -7.83
CA ARG A 222 -12.15 -0.06 -7.16
C ARG A 222 -11.85 -0.27 -5.67
N TYR A 223 -10.67 -0.77 -5.32
CA TYR A 223 -10.29 -0.97 -3.91
C TYR A 223 -10.07 0.35 -3.17
N GLY A 224 -9.60 1.39 -3.86
CA GLY A 224 -9.53 2.73 -3.29
C GLY A 224 -10.91 3.31 -2.94
N GLU A 225 -11.91 3.06 -3.78
CA GLU A 225 -13.30 3.43 -3.54
C GLU A 225 -13.89 2.66 -2.36
N GLU A 226 -13.73 1.33 -2.33
CA GLU A 226 -14.18 0.48 -1.22
C GLU A 226 -13.55 0.92 0.12
N LEU A 227 -12.24 1.20 0.15
CA LEU A 227 -11.55 1.70 1.33
C LEU A 227 -12.07 3.06 1.80
N ALA A 228 -12.44 3.94 0.87
CA ALA A 228 -13.00 5.24 1.21
C ALA A 228 -14.43 5.11 1.80
N ASP A 229 -15.23 4.18 1.27
CA ASP A 229 -16.61 3.94 1.69
C ASP A 229 -16.70 3.25 3.07
N ASP A 230 -15.81 2.30 3.36
CA ASP A 230 -15.73 1.64 4.68
C ASP A 230 -15.17 2.57 5.79
N GLY A 231 -14.80 3.79 5.42
CA GLY A 231 -14.12 4.75 6.26
C GLY A 231 -12.61 4.53 6.16
N THR A 232 -11.86 5.63 6.09
CA THR A 232 -10.40 5.64 5.94
C THR A 232 -9.65 5.16 7.20
N SER A 233 -10.24 4.29 8.01
CA SER A 233 -9.67 3.71 9.21
C SER A 233 -8.43 2.89 8.86
N GLY A 234 -7.27 3.53 8.94
CA GLY A 234 -5.97 3.03 8.45
C GLY A 234 -5.17 4.12 7.74
N LEU A 235 -5.86 5.01 7.02
CA LEU A 235 -5.29 6.21 6.39
C LEU A 235 -5.57 7.50 7.17
N ASP A 236 -6.47 7.49 8.15
CA ASP A 236 -6.89 8.67 8.92
C ASP A 236 -5.72 9.49 9.49
N THR A 237 -4.71 8.82 10.03
CA THR A 237 -3.50 9.48 10.56
C THR A 237 -2.71 10.17 9.45
N HIS A 238 -2.62 9.56 8.26
CA HIS A 238 -1.94 10.13 7.11
C HIS A 238 -2.77 11.25 6.45
N PHE A 239 -4.09 11.11 6.45
CA PHE A 239 -5.04 12.09 5.90
C PHE A 239 -5.17 13.35 6.75
N ALA A 240 -4.96 13.23 8.07
CA ALA A 240 -5.05 14.34 9.01
C ALA A 240 -4.09 15.49 8.64
N HIS A 241 -2.97 15.18 7.98
CA HIS A 241 -1.96 16.16 7.58
C HIS A 241 -2.11 16.65 6.13
N LEU A 242 -2.97 16.01 5.34
CA LEU A 242 -3.19 16.40 3.95
C LEU A 242 -4.31 17.43 3.83
N PRO A 243 -4.14 18.44 2.95
CA PRO A 243 -5.19 19.41 2.66
C PRO A 243 -6.46 18.72 2.13
N VAL A 244 -7.60 19.32 2.44
CA VAL A 244 -8.93 18.83 2.02
C VAL A 244 -9.41 19.67 0.85
N TYR A 245 -9.90 19.01 -0.20
CA TYR A 245 -10.47 19.64 -1.37
C TYR A 245 -11.84 19.05 -1.72
N ASP A 246 -12.69 19.84 -2.38
CA ASP A 246 -14.06 19.44 -2.72
C ASP A 246 -14.11 18.26 -3.71
N ASN A 247 -13.04 18.08 -4.48
CA ASN A 247 -12.89 17.01 -5.46
C ASN A 247 -11.99 15.85 -4.98
N ASP A 248 -11.69 15.78 -3.69
CA ASP A 248 -11.06 14.59 -3.10
C ASP A 248 -11.92 13.34 -3.38
N LEU A 249 -11.25 12.24 -3.73
CA LEU A 249 -11.86 10.90 -3.85
C LEU A 249 -13.05 10.84 -4.84
N GLN A 250 -13.05 11.68 -5.88
CA GLN A 250 -14.06 11.65 -6.94
C GLN A 250 -13.77 10.51 -7.94
N TRP A 251 -13.95 9.25 -7.50
CA TRP A 251 -13.55 8.04 -8.23
C TRP A 251 -14.09 7.95 -9.65
N THR A 252 -15.37 8.29 -9.86
CA THR A 252 -15.97 8.31 -11.21
C THR A 252 -15.26 9.30 -12.13
N LEU A 253 -14.98 10.51 -11.65
CA LEU A 253 -14.28 11.53 -12.43
C LEU A 253 -12.82 11.11 -12.71
N LEU A 254 -12.17 10.48 -11.74
CA LEU A 254 -10.81 9.95 -11.90
C LEU A 254 -10.74 8.87 -12.97
N ALA A 255 -11.70 7.95 -13.00
CA ALA A 255 -11.77 6.93 -14.03
C ALA A 255 -11.87 7.57 -15.43
N ASP A 256 -12.76 8.55 -15.61
CA ASP A 256 -12.92 9.26 -16.88
C ASP A 256 -11.65 10.02 -17.34
N VAL A 257 -10.80 10.43 -16.39
CA VAL A 257 -9.59 11.23 -16.66
C VAL A 257 -8.35 10.36 -16.86
N LEU A 258 -8.19 9.29 -16.08
CA LEU A 258 -6.99 8.46 -16.09
C LEU A 258 -7.03 7.39 -17.19
N PHE A 259 -8.23 6.95 -17.58
CA PHE A 259 -8.40 6.00 -18.67
C PHE A 259 -8.70 6.71 -19.99
N LYS A 260 -8.16 6.16 -21.07
CA LYS A 260 -8.51 6.60 -22.41
C LYS A 260 -9.82 5.97 -22.87
N ASP A 261 -10.01 4.71 -22.53
CA ASP A 261 -11.18 3.87 -22.76
C ASP A 261 -11.20 2.78 -21.67
N HIS A 262 -12.24 1.95 -21.67
CA HIS A 262 -12.43 0.88 -20.69
C HIS A 262 -12.57 -0.48 -21.39
N ASP A 263 -11.96 -0.62 -22.56
CA ASP A 263 -12.17 -1.78 -23.43
C ASP A 263 -11.61 -3.06 -22.80
N ILE A 264 -10.61 -2.96 -21.91
CA ILE A 264 -10.11 -4.10 -21.13
C ILE A 264 -11.20 -4.80 -20.32
N LEU A 265 -12.26 -4.07 -19.92
CA LEU A 265 -13.37 -4.65 -19.15
C LEU A 265 -14.22 -5.61 -20.00
N GLU A 266 -14.15 -5.53 -21.33
CA GLU A 266 -14.84 -6.44 -22.22
C GLU A 266 -14.31 -7.88 -22.14
N LEU A 267 -13.08 -8.06 -21.63
CA LEU A 267 -12.46 -9.37 -21.40
C LEU A 267 -13.12 -10.18 -20.28
N PHE A 268 -13.95 -9.54 -19.46
CA PHE A 268 -14.67 -10.19 -18.36
C PHE A 268 -15.99 -10.81 -18.79
N ASP A 269 -16.54 -10.46 -19.96
CA ASP A 269 -17.78 -11.04 -20.48
C ASP A 269 -17.50 -12.40 -21.15
N PRO A 270 -17.96 -13.53 -20.58
CA PRO A 270 -17.77 -14.85 -21.19
C PRO A 270 -18.38 -14.99 -22.58
N GLY A 271 -19.37 -14.15 -22.91
CA GLY A 271 -19.97 -14.10 -24.24
C GLY A 271 -19.06 -13.49 -25.30
N ARG A 272 -17.92 -12.91 -24.91
CA ARG A 272 -16.95 -12.22 -25.77
C ARG A 272 -15.57 -12.87 -25.75
N ASP A 273 -15.42 -14.09 -25.20
CA ASP A 273 -14.16 -14.83 -25.26
C ASP A 273 -13.63 -14.89 -26.70
N GLY A 274 -12.38 -14.48 -26.92
CA GLY A 274 -11.76 -14.32 -28.25
C GLY A 274 -11.68 -12.86 -28.72
N ILE A 275 -12.40 -11.93 -28.08
CA ILE A 275 -12.35 -10.50 -28.41
C ILE A 275 -10.96 -9.89 -28.15
N GLU A 276 -10.09 -10.52 -27.37
CA GLU A 276 -8.73 -10.07 -27.14
C GLU A 276 -7.83 -10.11 -28.39
N ASP A 277 -8.19 -10.94 -29.38
CA ASP A 277 -7.47 -11.08 -30.63
C ASP A 277 -7.78 -9.89 -31.58
N PRO A 278 -6.78 -9.11 -32.02
CA PRO A 278 -6.99 -7.99 -32.92
C PRO A 278 -7.57 -8.38 -34.30
N ASP A 279 -7.53 -9.66 -34.68
CA ASP A 279 -8.15 -10.17 -35.90
C ASP A 279 -9.64 -10.53 -35.76
N ASP A 280 -10.17 -10.53 -34.53
CA ASP A 280 -11.60 -10.71 -34.25
C ASP A 280 -12.47 -9.60 -34.86
N GLU A 281 -13.67 -9.96 -35.34
CA GLU A 281 -14.56 -9.01 -36.00
C GLU A 281 -15.12 -7.96 -35.04
N GLN A 282 -15.45 -8.37 -33.81
CA GLN A 282 -15.98 -7.47 -32.80
C GLN A 282 -14.87 -6.54 -32.28
N ASN A 283 -13.67 -7.08 -32.00
CA ASN A 283 -12.50 -6.26 -31.64
C ASN A 283 -12.25 -5.15 -32.66
N ARG A 284 -12.13 -5.50 -33.95
CA ARG A 284 -11.93 -4.49 -35.01
C ARG A 284 -13.06 -3.47 -35.11
N SER A 285 -14.28 -3.85 -34.77
CA SER A 285 -15.43 -2.95 -34.79
C SER A 285 -15.38 -1.91 -33.68
N ILE A 286 -14.87 -2.26 -32.50
CA ILE A 286 -14.75 -1.35 -31.35
C ILE A 286 -13.39 -0.64 -31.31
N GLY A 287 -12.38 -1.20 -31.96
CA GLY A 287 -11.03 -0.66 -32.00
C GLY A 287 -10.19 -0.96 -30.76
N MET A 288 -10.51 -2.05 -30.05
CA MET A 288 -9.89 -2.45 -28.79
C MET A 288 -8.38 -2.69 -28.94
N GLY A 289 -7.93 -3.32 -30.02
CA GLY A 289 -6.50 -3.60 -30.24
C GLY A 289 -6.07 -4.93 -29.65
N ASP A 290 -4.76 -5.15 -29.46
CA ASP A 290 -4.23 -6.44 -29.04
C ASP A 290 -4.19 -6.59 -27.51
N TYR A 291 -5.16 -7.32 -26.97
CA TYR A 291 -5.26 -7.67 -25.55
C TYR A 291 -4.92 -9.15 -25.31
N THR A 292 -4.31 -9.84 -26.28
CA THR A 292 -3.82 -11.21 -26.05
C THR A 292 -2.77 -11.21 -24.94
N PRO A 293 -2.69 -12.23 -24.07
CA PRO A 293 -1.78 -12.21 -22.92
C PRO A 293 -0.31 -11.87 -23.25
N PRO A 294 0.29 -12.31 -24.39
CA PRO A 294 1.64 -11.89 -24.76
C PRO A 294 1.79 -10.37 -25.01
N ALA A 295 0.72 -9.69 -25.41
CA ALA A 295 0.70 -8.27 -25.73
C ALA A 295 0.42 -7.36 -24.51
N TRP A 296 0.07 -7.91 -23.35
CA TRP A 296 -0.31 -7.13 -22.15
C TRP A 296 0.75 -6.15 -21.64
N PHE A 297 2.00 -6.34 -22.05
CA PHE A 297 3.12 -5.48 -21.69
C PHE A 297 3.68 -4.68 -22.86
N THR A 298 3.01 -4.74 -24.02
CA THR A 298 3.30 -3.91 -25.17
C THR A 298 2.76 -2.51 -24.89
N THR A 299 3.59 -1.50 -25.10
CA THR A 299 3.19 -0.11 -24.90
C THR A 299 2.16 0.31 -25.94
N PHE A 300 1.11 1.01 -25.50
CA PHE A 300 0.12 1.62 -26.39
C PHE A 300 0.77 2.63 -27.35
N ASP A 301 0.28 2.72 -28.59
CA ASP A 301 0.89 3.50 -29.68
C ASP A 301 1.17 4.98 -29.37
N HIS A 302 0.43 5.58 -28.44
CA HIS A 302 0.55 6.99 -28.06
C HIS A 302 1.30 7.22 -26.74
N MET A 303 1.81 6.15 -26.12
CA MET A 303 2.47 6.20 -24.82
C MET A 303 3.97 6.02 -24.95
N THR A 304 4.72 6.55 -23.97
CA THR A 304 6.17 6.32 -23.88
C THR A 304 6.41 5.02 -23.12
N PRO A 305 7.23 4.09 -23.63
CA PRO A 305 7.49 2.83 -22.94
C PRO A 305 8.24 3.07 -21.63
N ARG A 306 7.87 2.32 -20.59
CA ARG A 306 8.62 2.22 -19.33
C ARG A 306 10.04 1.71 -19.58
N ASP A 307 10.99 2.05 -18.69
CA ASP A 307 12.35 1.50 -18.77
C ASP A 307 12.31 -0.04 -18.65
N PRO A 308 12.80 -0.81 -19.64
CA PRO A 308 12.80 -2.26 -19.56
C PRO A 308 13.73 -2.83 -18.48
N ARG A 309 14.66 -2.02 -17.93
CA ARG A 309 15.62 -2.44 -16.89
C ARG A 309 15.12 -2.22 -15.47
N ARG A 310 13.91 -1.70 -15.30
CA ARG A 310 13.35 -1.48 -13.96
C ARG A 310 13.26 -2.78 -13.17
N PRO A 311 13.61 -2.76 -11.88
CA PRO A 311 13.67 -3.96 -11.06
C PRO A 311 12.27 -4.53 -10.81
N PHE A 312 12.21 -5.73 -10.24
CA PHE A 312 11.03 -6.24 -9.56
C PHE A 312 11.18 -5.97 -8.07
N ARG A 313 10.05 -5.91 -7.34
CA ARG A 313 10.05 -6.04 -5.88
C ARG A 313 10.81 -7.31 -5.50
N ARG A 314 11.56 -7.23 -4.40
CA ARG A 314 12.40 -8.33 -3.90
C ARG A 314 11.56 -9.29 -3.09
#